data_AF-A0A847GNI6-F1
#
_entry.id   AF-A0A847GNI6-F1
#
_cell.length_a   1.000
_cell.length_b   1.000
_cell.length_c   1.000
_cell.angle_alpha   90.00
_cell.angle_beta   90.00
_cell.angle_gamma   90.00
#
_symmetry.space_group_name_H-M   'P 1'
#
loop_
_entity.id
_entity.type
_entity.pdbx_description
1 polymer ?
#
loop_
_entity_poly.entity_id
_entity_poly.type
_entity_poly.pdbx_seq_one_letter_code
_entity_poly.pdbx_strand_id
1 'polypeptide(L)'
;MFEGLSLLKELTEDDVAWIIEAGRERRVPAQASITEEGLRPEALYLVLQGLLQVAIASGGDRPLAVLGPGELVGEMSLLENRPASATVKAVEPTVLLAVPHEVLAAKLSAEPPFASRWYRAFALILAQRLRQRVLTLTRERRRAEPPEDRYAELWAPLAEALEELKSSLAAAETEAVKRGQVPAASAAGIERQFSRFAVLLNERIGERSGLDEHVREELGSRVRLQFMPYLLLTASAERMFVKPRGYAGDFLSIEEIYENRGQGKGHLGPVIDRCFLDLSGAKAVRNRRGLLVEEIRRTCRGVPEGLVRFTSLACGPAEEVFDVLQEPALASRLHATLIDIDEQALSFVRERAVQRGLRERLTLEQQNLIYLAVGRHRLELPPQDLVYSVGLIDYFNDAFVLKLMDYAHALLRPGGRLILGNFHPVNSSRAIMEHVLDWKLIHRTEDEMHRLFAASKFGRPCTRLQFEAEGVNLFAECVKA
;
A
#
# COMPACT_ATOMS: atom_id res chain seq x y z
N MET A 1 8.13 1.70 7.06
CA MET A 1 8.58 1.41 5.68
C MET A 1 8.98 -0.06 5.62
N PHE A 2 8.38 -0.84 4.70
CA PHE A 2 8.64 -2.28 4.54
C PHE A 2 10.08 -2.53 4.05
N GLU A 3 10.83 -3.34 4.79
CA GLU A 3 12.28 -3.49 4.62
C GLU A 3 12.65 -4.29 3.37
N GLY A 4 11.92 -5.36 3.09
CA GLY A 4 11.92 -6.12 1.85
C GLY A 4 11.54 -5.28 0.64
N LEU A 5 10.60 -4.35 0.73
CA LEU A 5 10.32 -3.42 -0.39
C LEU A 5 11.44 -2.41 -0.61
N SER A 6 12.19 -2.04 0.44
CA SER A 6 13.38 -1.19 0.33
C SER A 6 14.59 -1.96 -0.21
N LEU A 7 14.72 -3.24 0.17
CA LEU A 7 15.69 -4.19 -0.38
C LEU A 7 15.48 -4.32 -1.90
N LEU A 8 14.24 -4.57 -2.33
CA LEU A 8 13.89 -4.78 -3.74
C LEU A 8 14.07 -3.54 -4.64
N LYS A 9 14.10 -2.32 -4.08
CA LYS A 9 14.34 -1.09 -4.85
C LYS A 9 15.79 -0.94 -5.32
N GLU A 10 16.71 -1.53 -4.57
CA GLU A 10 18.16 -1.41 -4.77
C GLU A 10 18.74 -2.57 -5.59
N LEU A 11 17.94 -3.62 -5.73
CA LEU A 11 18.26 -4.82 -6.49
C LEU A 11 17.74 -4.70 -7.92
N THR A 12 18.52 -5.23 -8.86
CA THR A 12 18.10 -5.33 -10.27
C THR A 12 17.07 -6.44 -10.46
N GLU A 13 16.44 -6.45 -11.63
CA GLU A 13 15.48 -7.49 -11.99
C GLU A 13 16.02 -8.92 -11.88
N ASP A 14 17.29 -9.11 -12.24
CA ASP A 14 17.97 -10.41 -12.19
C ASP A 14 18.29 -10.80 -10.75
N ASP A 15 18.65 -9.84 -9.89
CA ASP A 15 18.88 -10.08 -8.47
C ASP A 15 17.58 -10.52 -7.78
N VAL A 16 16.47 -9.84 -8.06
CA VAL A 16 15.15 -10.17 -7.51
C VAL A 16 14.67 -11.53 -8.03
N ALA A 17 14.81 -11.79 -9.32
CA ALA A 17 14.47 -13.08 -9.91
C ALA A 17 15.28 -14.22 -9.25
N TRP A 18 16.58 -14.01 -9.05
CA TRP A 18 17.46 -14.96 -8.39
C TRP A 18 17.06 -15.19 -6.93
N ILE A 19 16.74 -14.15 -6.15
CA ILE A 19 16.28 -14.30 -4.76
C ILE A 19 15.01 -15.14 -4.70
N ILE A 20 14.07 -14.87 -5.60
CA ILE A 20 12.84 -15.63 -5.71
C ILE A 20 13.20 -17.08 -6.00
N GLU A 21 13.97 -17.36 -7.06
CA GLU A 21 14.37 -18.72 -7.47
C GLU A 21 15.11 -19.50 -6.38
N ALA A 22 16.08 -18.87 -5.71
CA ALA A 22 16.87 -19.47 -4.64
C ALA A 22 16.05 -19.68 -3.34
N GLY A 23 15.02 -18.86 -3.13
CA GLY A 23 14.17 -18.92 -1.96
C GLY A 23 13.13 -20.04 -2.04
N ARG A 24 12.81 -20.64 -0.89
CA ARG A 24 11.74 -21.63 -0.74
C ARG A 24 10.59 -21.04 0.04
N GLU A 25 9.37 -21.24 -0.46
CA GLU A 25 8.17 -20.85 0.30
C GLU A 25 8.06 -21.76 1.53
N ARG A 26 7.95 -21.16 2.70
CA ARG A 26 7.75 -21.85 3.98
C ARG A 26 6.48 -21.32 4.62
N ARG A 27 5.48 -22.20 4.77
CA ARG A 27 4.25 -21.91 5.50
C ARG A 27 4.43 -22.32 6.95
N VAL A 28 4.13 -21.40 7.87
CA VAL A 28 4.26 -21.63 9.31
C VAL A 28 2.91 -21.36 10.00
N PRO A 29 2.43 -22.26 10.88
CA PRO A 29 1.21 -22.02 11.63
C PRO A 29 1.43 -20.94 12.70
N ALA A 30 0.34 -20.38 13.21
CA ALA A 30 0.40 -19.49 14.37
C ALA A 30 1.17 -20.12 15.53
N GLN A 31 1.89 -19.30 16.30
CA GLN A 31 2.75 -19.65 17.43
C GLN A 31 4.04 -20.42 17.08
N ALA A 32 4.26 -20.81 15.82
CA ALA A 32 5.51 -21.47 15.43
C ALA A 32 6.70 -20.50 15.50
N SER A 33 7.86 -20.99 15.96
CA SER A 33 9.13 -20.25 15.94
C SER A 33 9.75 -20.26 14.54
N ILE A 34 10.17 -19.09 14.06
CA ILE A 34 10.91 -18.89 12.81
C ILE A 34 12.41 -18.87 13.12
N THR A 35 12.79 -18.12 14.16
CA THR A 35 14.14 -18.08 14.73
C THR A 35 14.05 -18.13 16.25
N GLU A 36 15.08 -18.64 16.89
CA GLU A 36 15.18 -18.69 18.35
C GLU A 36 16.43 -17.95 18.81
N GLU A 37 16.28 -17.13 19.86
CA GLU A 37 17.38 -16.38 20.44
C GLU A 37 18.53 -17.31 20.84
N GLY A 38 19.76 -16.92 20.49
CA GLY A 38 20.96 -17.73 20.77
C GLY A 38 21.18 -18.89 19.82
N LEU A 39 20.23 -19.21 18.92
CA LEU A 39 20.42 -20.19 17.85
C LEU A 39 20.74 -19.51 16.52
N ARG A 40 21.52 -20.18 15.67
CA ARG A 40 21.83 -19.67 14.32
C ARG A 40 20.64 -19.93 13.39
N PRO A 41 20.05 -18.91 12.75
CA PRO A 41 19.07 -19.12 11.70
C PRO A 41 19.70 -19.83 10.50
N GLU A 42 18.93 -20.71 9.87
CA GLU A 42 19.35 -21.48 8.69
C GLU A 42 19.19 -20.68 7.38
N ALA A 43 18.33 -19.67 7.41
CA ALA A 43 17.96 -18.88 6.25
C ALA A 43 17.65 -17.45 6.65
N LEU A 44 17.74 -16.56 5.65
CA LEU A 44 17.11 -15.26 5.67
C LEU A 44 15.64 -15.45 5.28
N TYR A 45 14.72 -14.87 6.03
CA TYR A 45 13.29 -14.97 5.74
C TYR A 45 12.73 -13.62 5.33
N LEU A 46 12.00 -13.58 4.22
CA LEU A 46 11.15 -12.47 3.83
C LEU A 46 9.69 -12.84 4.12
N VAL A 47 8.98 -12.01 4.86
CA VAL A 47 7.56 -12.23 5.12
C VAL A 47 6.76 -11.93 3.84
N LEU A 48 6.05 -12.91 3.31
CA LEU A 48 5.18 -12.73 2.14
C LEU A 48 3.73 -12.45 2.55
N GLN A 49 3.29 -13.08 3.62
CA GLN A 49 1.93 -12.98 4.17
C GLN A 49 1.98 -13.36 5.65
N GLY A 50 1.17 -12.73 6.49
CA GLY A 50 1.07 -13.03 7.92
C GLY A 50 1.86 -12.06 8.81
N LEU A 51 1.71 -12.22 10.13
CA LEU A 51 2.37 -11.41 11.15
C LEU A 51 3.30 -12.26 12.02
N LEU A 52 4.46 -11.70 12.34
CA LEU A 52 5.45 -12.26 13.25
C LEU A 52 5.64 -11.35 14.46
N GLN A 53 6.00 -11.92 15.59
CA GLN A 53 6.32 -11.22 16.82
C GLN A 53 7.78 -11.46 17.19
N VAL A 54 8.49 -10.41 17.58
CA VAL A 54 9.88 -10.46 18.05
C VAL A 54 9.90 -10.32 19.57
N ALA A 55 10.57 -11.24 20.27
CA ALA A 55 10.73 -11.23 21.71
C ALA A 55 12.17 -11.62 22.11
N ILE A 56 12.67 -11.08 23.21
CA ILE A 56 13.94 -11.46 23.84
C ILE A 56 13.69 -12.03 25.22
N ALA A 57 14.48 -13.02 25.64
CA ALA A 57 14.34 -13.69 26.93
C ALA A 57 14.47 -12.71 28.12
N SER A 58 15.30 -11.68 27.98
CA SER A 58 15.49 -10.64 29.00
C SER A 58 14.35 -9.61 29.09
N GLY A 59 13.42 -9.60 28.13
CA GLY A 59 12.30 -8.65 28.04
C GLY A 59 10.98 -9.14 28.65
N GLY A 60 10.93 -10.38 29.14
CA GLY A 60 9.68 -11.04 29.56
C GLY A 60 8.74 -11.35 28.38
N ASP A 61 7.45 -11.58 28.65
CA ASP A 61 6.42 -11.87 27.61
C ASP A 61 6.03 -10.66 26.74
N ARG A 62 6.72 -9.52 26.89
CA ARG A 62 6.40 -8.31 26.12
C ARG A 62 7.05 -8.36 24.72
N PRO A 63 6.26 -8.24 23.63
CA PRO A 63 6.82 -8.08 22.29
C PRO A 63 7.72 -6.85 22.20
N LEU A 64 8.91 -7.00 21.60
CA LEU A 64 9.75 -5.89 21.21
C LEU A 64 9.28 -5.23 19.91
N ALA A 65 8.76 -6.03 18.98
CA ALA A 65 8.29 -5.60 17.68
C ALA A 65 7.32 -6.64 17.09
N VAL A 66 6.53 -6.20 16.11
CA VAL A 66 5.73 -7.05 15.24
C VAL A 66 6.24 -6.82 13.83
N LEU A 67 6.48 -7.90 13.08
CA LEU A 67 6.93 -7.85 11.70
C LEU A 67 5.81 -8.34 10.76
N GLY A 68 5.61 -7.68 9.63
CA GLY A 68 4.57 -8.01 8.65
C GLY A 68 5.12 -8.24 7.24
N PRO A 69 4.22 -8.38 6.25
CA PRO A 69 4.60 -8.60 4.85
C PRO A 69 5.61 -7.56 4.36
N GLY A 70 6.63 -8.05 3.67
CA GLY A 70 7.74 -7.23 3.20
C GLY A 70 8.76 -6.89 4.28
N GLU A 71 8.81 -7.53 5.44
CA GLU A 71 9.92 -7.39 6.41
C GLU A 71 10.85 -8.61 6.41
N LEU A 72 12.10 -8.39 6.84
CA LEU A 72 13.16 -9.41 6.85
C LEU A 72 13.40 -9.93 8.26
N VAL A 73 13.74 -11.22 8.35
CA VAL A 73 14.14 -11.89 9.60
C VAL A 73 15.42 -12.68 9.38
N GLY A 74 16.37 -12.56 10.31
CA GLY A 74 17.65 -13.27 10.28
C GLY A 74 18.76 -12.51 9.55
N GLU A 75 18.47 -11.29 9.12
CA GLU A 75 19.33 -10.38 8.39
C GLU A 75 20.60 -10.01 9.17
N MET A 76 20.48 -9.80 10.50
CA MET A 76 21.62 -9.51 11.37
C MET A 76 22.51 -10.73 11.57
N SER A 77 21.89 -11.90 11.77
CA SER A 77 22.62 -13.16 11.94
C SER A 77 23.47 -13.49 10.72
N LEU A 78 22.93 -13.24 9.52
CA LEU A 78 23.64 -13.40 8.26
C LEU A 78 24.84 -12.45 8.16
N LEU A 79 24.64 -11.15 8.41
CA LEU A 79 25.69 -10.13 8.24
C LEU A 79 26.82 -10.26 9.27
N GLU A 80 26.48 -10.53 10.53
CA GLU A 80 27.46 -10.62 11.61
C GLU A 80 28.04 -12.03 11.78
N ASN A 81 27.49 -13.03 11.07
CA ASN A 81 27.76 -14.45 11.29
C ASN A 81 27.60 -14.84 12.77
N ARG A 82 26.49 -14.42 13.38
CA ARG A 82 26.16 -14.61 14.80
C ARG A 82 24.81 -15.29 15.01
N PRO A 83 24.58 -15.93 16.17
CA PRO A 83 23.26 -16.42 16.53
C PRO A 83 22.21 -15.29 16.54
N ALA A 84 20.94 -15.65 16.42
CA ALA A 84 19.84 -14.70 16.46
C ALA A 84 19.82 -13.95 17.79
N SER A 85 19.65 -12.63 17.72
CA SER A 85 19.57 -11.75 18.89
C SER A 85 18.20 -11.76 19.55
N ALA A 86 17.20 -12.38 18.94
CA ALA A 86 15.83 -12.45 19.41
C ALA A 86 15.11 -13.68 18.85
N THR A 87 14.08 -14.13 19.58
CA THR A 87 13.15 -15.14 19.12
C THR A 87 12.06 -14.48 18.27
N VAL A 88 11.75 -15.08 17.13
CA VAL A 88 10.68 -14.60 16.24
C VAL A 88 9.65 -15.71 16.07
N LYS A 89 8.38 -15.41 16.37
CA LYS A 89 7.27 -16.36 16.29
C LYS A 89 6.16 -15.86 15.39
N ALA A 90 5.44 -16.74 14.72
CA ALA A 90 4.24 -16.41 13.99
C ALA A 90 3.11 -16.04 14.97
N VAL A 91 2.43 -14.92 14.73
CA VAL A 91 1.22 -14.54 15.46
C VAL A 91 0.00 -15.21 14.85
N GLU A 92 0.01 -15.34 13.52
CA GLU A 92 -1.04 -15.95 12.70
C GLU A 92 -0.41 -16.88 11.63
N PRO A 93 -1.19 -17.70 10.90
CA PRO A 93 -0.66 -18.47 9.78
C PRO A 93 0.09 -17.56 8.79
N THR A 94 1.38 -17.83 8.60
CA THR A 94 2.31 -16.94 7.90
C THR A 94 3.00 -17.69 6.76
N VAL A 95 3.25 -16.99 5.65
CA VAL A 95 4.01 -17.48 4.50
C VAL A 95 5.29 -16.67 4.38
N LEU A 96 6.43 -17.37 4.32
CA LEU A 96 7.77 -16.80 4.25
C LEU A 96 8.47 -17.25 2.97
N LEU A 97 9.30 -16.39 2.38
CA LEU A 97 10.34 -16.81 1.44
C LEU A 97 11.64 -17.02 2.22
N ALA A 98 12.05 -18.27 2.39
CA ALA A 98 13.29 -18.64 3.07
C ALA A 98 14.42 -18.79 2.06
N VAL A 99 15.41 -17.89 2.11
CA VAL A 99 16.64 -17.95 1.30
C VAL A 99 17.75 -18.54 2.17
N PRO A 100 18.22 -19.77 1.90
CA PRO A 100 19.25 -20.41 2.73
C PRO A 100 20.52 -19.58 2.80
N HIS A 101 21.11 -19.47 3.99
CA HIS A 101 22.31 -18.66 4.21
C HIS A 101 23.48 -19.09 3.32
N GLU A 102 23.67 -20.41 3.12
CA GLU A 102 24.75 -20.96 2.30
C GLU A 102 24.61 -20.56 0.82
N VAL A 103 23.40 -20.61 0.29
CA VAL A 103 23.10 -20.23 -1.11
C VAL A 103 23.35 -18.74 -1.32
N LEU A 104 22.93 -17.92 -0.36
CA LEU A 104 23.14 -16.48 -0.41
C LEU A 104 24.61 -16.10 -0.24
N ALA A 105 25.33 -16.74 0.68
CA ALA A 105 26.76 -16.53 0.88
C ALA A 105 27.57 -16.91 -0.37
N ALA A 106 27.20 -18.01 -1.04
CA ALA A 106 27.82 -18.42 -2.30
C ALA A 106 27.61 -17.38 -3.41
N LYS A 107 26.37 -16.88 -3.57
CA LYS A 107 26.05 -15.83 -4.57
C LYS A 107 26.81 -14.52 -4.30
N LEU A 108 26.84 -14.07 -3.04
CA LEU A 108 27.58 -12.88 -2.63
C LEU A 108 29.07 -13.00 -2.92
N SER A 109 29.64 -14.20 -2.76
CA SER A 109 31.06 -14.46 -3.04
C SER A 109 31.36 -14.55 -4.54
N ALA A 110 30.44 -15.14 -5.32
CA ALA A 110 30.64 -15.39 -6.74
C ALA A 110 30.41 -14.15 -7.61
N GLU A 111 29.52 -13.24 -7.21
CA GLU A 111 29.09 -12.11 -8.04
C GLU A 111 29.25 -10.76 -7.33
N PRO A 112 30.43 -10.11 -7.47
CA PRO A 112 30.69 -8.81 -6.84
C PRO A 112 29.66 -7.71 -7.14
N PRO A 113 29.08 -7.59 -8.37
CA PRO A 113 28.02 -6.61 -8.62
C PRO A 113 26.75 -6.86 -7.81
N PHE A 114 26.32 -8.13 -7.68
CA PHE A 114 25.19 -8.51 -6.83
C PHE A 114 25.49 -8.16 -5.37
N ALA A 115 26.68 -8.53 -4.88
CA ALA A 115 27.10 -8.24 -3.51
C ALA A 115 27.12 -6.74 -3.21
N SER A 116 27.61 -5.91 -4.12
CA SER A 116 27.62 -4.45 -3.94
C SER A 116 26.21 -3.88 -3.79
N ARG A 117 25.25 -4.31 -4.63
CA ARG A 117 23.86 -3.85 -4.56
C ARG A 117 23.17 -4.38 -3.31
N TRP A 118 23.40 -5.65 -2.97
CA TRP A 118 22.91 -6.26 -1.75
C TRP A 118 23.38 -5.53 -0.49
N TYR A 119 24.69 -5.32 -0.33
CA TYR A 119 25.23 -4.60 0.82
C TYR A 119 24.78 -3.14 0.86
N ARG A 120 24.63 -2.46 -0.29
CA ARG A 120 24.05 -1.11 -0.36
C ARG A 120 22.62 -1.10 0.17
N ALA A 121 21.79 -2.04 -0.29
CA ALA A 121 20.41 -2.17 0.13
C ALA A 121 20.30 -2.40 1.65
N PHE A 122 21.12 -3.31 2.19
CA PHE A 122 21.20 -3.56 3.63
C PHE A 122 21.71 -2.35 4.41
N ALA A 123 22.73 -1.66 3.92
CA ALA A 123 23.24 -0.45 4.57
C ALA A 123 22.18 0.64 4.63
N LEU A 124 21.35 0.79 3.59
CA LEU A 124 20.23 1.72 3.58
C LEU A 124 19.13 1.33 4.58
N ILE A 125 18.77 0.04 4.66
CA ILE A 125 17.81 -0.48 5.63
C ILE A 125 18.31 -0.26 7.06
N LEU A 126 19.56 -0.62 7.35
CA LEU A 126 20.16 -0.42 8.67
C LEU A 126 20.30 1.07 9.02
N ALA A 127 20.65 1.92 8.06
CA ALA A 127 20.69 3.37 8.26
C ALA A 127 19.30 3.94 8.55
N GLN A 128 18.25 3.44 7.88
CA GLN A 128 16.86 3.81 8.17
C GLN A 128 16.44 3.35 9.57
N ARG A 129 16.72 2.09 9.95
CA ARG A 129 16.46 1.57 11.29
C ARG A 129 17.18 2.37 12.37
N LEU A 130 18.46 2.67 12.14
CA LEU A 130 19.25 3.48 13.05
C LEU A 130 18.67 4.89 13.13
N ARG A 131 18.30 5.54 12.02
CA ARG A 131 17.61 6.83 12.05
C ARG A 131 16.31 6.76 12.83
N GLN A 132 15.49 5.73 12.65
CA GLN A 132 14.24 5.56 13.40
C GLN A 132 14.50 5.35 14.89
N ARG A 133 15.45 4.48 15.27
CA ARG A 133 15.83 4.28 16.68
C ARG A 133 16.45 5.52 17.29
N VAL A 134 17.34 6.21 16.58
CA VAL A 134 17.92 7.49 16.99
C VAL A 134 16.84 8.53 17.13
N LEU A 135 15.85 8.62 16.23
CA LEU A 135 14.72 9.53 16.37
C LEU A 135 13.89 9.18 17.61
N THR A 136 13.63 7.90 17.89
CA THR A 136 12.94 7.46 19.12
C THR A 136 13.73 7.81 20.38
N LEU A 137 15.02 7.50 20.44
CA LEU A 137 15.90 7.86 21.55
C LEU A 137 16.09 9.38 21.68
N THR A 138 16.14 10.09 20.56
CA THR A 138 16.21 11.55 20.52
C THR A 138 14.88 12.15 20.98
N ARG A 139 13.72 11.51 20.73
CA ARG A 139 12.43 11.93 21.31
C ARG A 139 12.40 11.74 22.82
N GLU A 140 12.96 10.63 23.32
CA GLU A 140 13.10 10.38 24.77
C GLU A 140 14.06 11.38 25.43
N ARG A 141 15.15 11.72 24.76
CA ARG A 141 16.15 12.70 25.23
C ARG A 141 15.71 14.16 25.05
N ARG A 142 14.96 14.49 23.98
CA ARG A 142 14.37 15.83 23.73
C ARG A 142 13.20 16.16 24.67
N ARG A 143 12.66 15.19 25.41
CA ARG A 143 11.81 15.48 26.59
C ARG A 143 12.60 16.20 27.71
N ALA A 144 13.94 16.20 27.67
CA ALA A 144 14.78 16.76 28.73
C ALA A 144 15.37 18.16 28.41
N GLU A 145 15.50 18.59 27.15
CA GLU A 145 16.01 19.94 26.80
C GLU A 145 15.41 20.43 25.46
N PRO A 146 14.96 21.70 25.32
CA PRO A 146 14.53 22.25 24.05
C PRO A 146 15.75 22.78 23.26
N PRO A 147 16.08 22.24 22.08
CA PRO A 147 17.05 22.87 21.19
C PRO A 147 16.41 24.08 20.51
N GLU A 148 17.22 25.09 20.17
CA GLU A 148 16.84 26.13 19.20
C GLU A 148 16.15 25.46 18.00
N ASP A 149 14.91 25.86 17.73
CA ASP A 149 14.10 25.22 16.70
C ASP A 149 14.63 25.62 15.31
N ARG A 150 15.58 24.81 14.81
CA ARG A 150 16.26 24.96 13.51
C ARG A 150 15.31 25.20 12.33
N TYR A 151 14.04 24.81 12.45
CA TYR A 151 13.03 24.96 11.40
C TYR A 151 11.81 25.78 11.88
N ALA A 152 11.98 26.65 12.89
CA ALA A 152 10.91 27.45 13.47
C ALA A 152 10.09 28.21 12.42
N GLU A 153 10.75 28.86 11.46
CA GLU A 153 10.08 29.63 10.40
C GLU A 153 9.27 28.75 9.45
N LEU A 154 9.77 27.55 9.12
CA LEU A 154 9.04 26.58 8.29
C LEU A 154 7.90 25.92 9.08
N TRP A 155 8.08 25.74 10.38
CA TRP A 155 7.12 25.12 11.29
C TRP A 155 5.96 26.06 11.65
N ALA A 156 6.22 27.35 11.85
CA ALA A 156 5.24 28.30 12.40
C ALA A 156 3.89 28.32 11.66
N PRO A 157 3.82 28.37 10.31
CA PRO A 157 2.53 28.35 9.61
C PRO A 157 1.76 27.04 9.78
N LEU A 158 2.47 25.91 9.85
CA LEU A 158 1.86 24.60 10.09
C LEU A 158 1.35 24.48 11.53
N ALA A 159 2.12 25.03 12.48
CA ALA A 159 1.74 25.06 13.89
C ALA A 159 0.49 25.91 14.10
N GLU A 160 0.44 27.12 13.53
CA GLU A 160 -0.71 28.02 13.61
C GLU A 160 -1.99 27.36 13.06
N ALA A 161 -1.94 26.83 11.83
CA ALA A 161 -3.08 26.15 11.23
C ALA A 161 -3.53 24.91 12.04
N LEU A 162 -2.58 24.19 12.65
CA LEU A 162 -2.89 23.03 13.48
C LEU A 162 -3.51 23.45 14.82
N GLU A 163 -3.06 24.54 15.45
CA GLU A 163 -3.68 25.07 16.68
C GLU A 163 -5.08 25.61 16.42
N GLU A 164 -5.33 26.26 15.28
CA GLU A 164 -6.68 26.70 14.89
C GLU A 164 -7.64 25.51 14.73
N LEU A 165 -7.18 24.45 14.05
CA LEU A 165 -7.96 23.22 13.88
C LEU A 165 -8.25 22.55 15.23
N LYS A 166 -7.22 22.38 16.08
CA LYS A 166 -7.37 21.78 17.42
C LYS A 166 -8.30 22.59 18.31
N SER A 167 -8.22 23.92 18.27
CA SER A 167 -9.12 24.80 19.02
C SER A 167 -10.57 24.62 18.58
N SER A 168 -10.80 24.48 17.27
CA SER A 168 -12.14 24.25 16.72
C SER A 168 -12.69 22.87 17.09
N LEU A 169 -11.84 21.84 17.09
CA LEU A 169 -12.18 20.50 17.57
C LEU A 169 -12.53 20.50 19.07
N ALA A 170 -11.76 21.19 19.91
CA ALA A 170 -12.03 21.29 21.35
C ALA A 170 -13.34 22.03 21.65
N ALA A 171 -13.63 23.10 20.92
CA ALA A 171 -14.90 23.83 21.02
C ALA A 171 -16.09 22.95 20.60
N ALA A 172 -15.95 22.23 19.48
CA ALA A 172 -16.96 21.31 18.99
C ALA A 172 -17.23 20.16 19.98
N GLU A 173 -16.19 19.61 20.61
CA GLU A 173 -16.35 18.57 21.64
C GLU A 173 -17.10 19.09 22.86
N THR A 174 -16.77 20.30 23.32
CA THR A 174 -17.46 20.94 24.45
C THR A 174 -18.95 21.15 24.16
N GLU A 175 -19.30 21.50 22.93
CA GLU A 175 -20.68 21.61 22.48
C GLU A 175 -21.37 20.24 22.36
N ALA A 176 -20.65 19.25 21.83
CA ALA A 176 -21.15 17.89 21.64
C ALA A 176 -21.49 17.21 22.97
N VAL A 177 -20.67 17.38 24.01
CA VAL A 177 -20.96 16.85 25.36
C VAL A 177 -22.31 17.34 25.89
N LYS A 178 -22.74 18.56 25.54
CA LYS A 178 -24.04 19.12 25.97
C LYS A 178 -25.21 18.63 25.11
N ARG A 179 -24.97 18.35 23.83
CA ARG A 179 -26.02 18.06 22.84
C ARG A 179 -26.10 16.59 22.40
N GLY A 180 -25.15 15.76 22.84
CA GLY A 180 -24.98 14.36 22.44
C GLY A 180 -24.29 14.15 21.08
N GLN A 181 -24.03 15.21 20.31
CA GLN A 181 -23.38 15.16 19.01
C GLN A 181 -22.78 16.51 18.61
N VAL A 182 -21.77 16.50 17.73
CA VAL A 182 -21.20 17.74 17.14
C VAL A 182 -22.23 18.41 16.24
N PRO A 183 -22.53 19.71 16.42
CA PRO A 183 -23.48 20.39 15.54
C PRO A 183 -22.99 20.56 14.11
N ALA A 184 -23.92 20.53 13.16
CA ALA A 184 -23.61 20.57 11.73
C ALA A 184 -22.79 21.81 11.31
N ALA A 185 -23.06 22.98 11.91
CA ALA A 185 -22.29 24.19 11.65
C ALA A 185 -20.81 24.06 12.09
N SER A 186 -20.59 23.46 13.27
CA SER A 186 -19.25 23.19 13.83
C SER A 186 -18.52 22.15 12.97
N ALA A 187 -19.21 21.08 12.57
CA ALA A 187 -18.67 20.06 11.66
C ALA A 187 -18.23 20.66 10.30
N ALA A 188 -19.08 21.48 9.67
CA ALA A 188 -18.74 22.15 8.41
C ALA A 188 -17.57 23.15 8.57
N GLY A 189 -17.44 23.77 9.73
CA GLY A 189 -16.28 24.62 10.07
C GLY A 189 -14.99 23.81 10.12
N ILE A 190 -15.00 22.68 10.85
CA ILE A 190 -13.88 21.75 10.97
C ILE A 190 -13.48 21.21 9.59
N GLU A 191 -14.44 20.80 8.76
CA GLU A 191 -14.16 20.27 7.42
C GLU A 191 -13.41 21.29 6.54
N ARG A 192 -13.83 22.55 6.54
CA ARG A 192 -13.14 23.62 5.80
C ARG A 192 -11.72 23.86 6.31
N GLN A 193 -11.54 23.91 7.63
CA GLN A 193 -10.22 24.11 8.24
C GLN A 193 -9.29 22.92 7.97
N PHE A 194 -9.80 21.70 8.10
CA PHE A 194 -9.05 20.48 7.83
C PHE A 194 -8.59 20.42 6.36
N SER A 195 -9.49 20.72 5.42
CA SER A 195 -9.15 20.78 3.99
C SER A 195 -8.08 21.83 3.70
N ARG A 196 -8.21 23.04 4.26
CA ARG A 196 -7.18 24.08 4.16
C ARG A 196 -5.83 23.64 4.75
N PHE A 197 -5.86 22.96 5.90
CA PHE A 197 -4.67 22.42 6.55
C PHE A 197 -3.99 21.36 5.66
N ALA A 198 -4.75 20.46 5.06
CA ALA A 198 -4.22 19.43 4.16
C ALA A 198 -3.51 20.04 2.95
N VAL A 199 -4.11 21.05 2.32
CA VAL A 199 -3.50 21.79 1.21
C VAL A 199 -2.22 22.50 1.65
N LEU A 200 -2.27 23.25 2.76
CA LEU A 200 -1.10 23.93 3.32
C LEU A 200 0.04 22.96 3.62
N LEU A 201 -0.28 21.80 4.21
CA LEU A 201 0.71 20.76 4.49
C LEU A 201 1.39 20.29 3.21
N ASN A 202 0.62 20.05 2.16
CA ASN A 202 1.14 19.59 0.88
C ASN A 202 1.98 20.66 0.16
N GLU A 203 1.61 21.94 0.26
CA GLU A 203 2.41 23.04 -0.26
C GLU A 203 3.74 23.21 0.48
N ARG A 204 3.72 23.09 1.81
CA ARG A 204 4.89 23.36 2.66
C ARG A 204 5.87 22.21 2.74
N ILE A 205 5.39 20.97 2.80
CA ILE A 205 6.24 19.79 3.01
C ILE A 205 5.99 18.66 2.00
N GLY A 206 5.14 18.86 1.00
CA GLY A 206 4.98 17.88 -0.07
C GLY A 206 6.17 17.87 -1.03
N GLU A 207 6.10 17.00 -2.05
CA GLU A 207 7.19 16.78 -2.99
C GLU A 207 7.68 18.08 -3.68
N ARG A 208 6.75 18.98 -3.97
CA ARG A 208 6.98 20.24 -4.71
C ARG A 208 7.44 21.41 -3.83
N SER A 209 7.62 21.20 -2.52
CA SER A 209 8.06 22.24 -1.59
C SER A 209 9.50 22.72 -1.83
N GLY A 210 10.31 21.94 -2.55
CA GLY A 210 11.74 22.21 -2.74
C GLY A 210 12.60 21.96 -1.50
N LEU A 211 12.01 21.48 -0.40
CA LEU A 211 12.73 21.11 0.82
C LEU A 211 13.40 19.73 0.67
N ASP A 212 14.56 19.59 1.29
CA ASP A 212 15.23 18.29 1.43
C ASP A 212 14.33 17.26 2.13
N GLU A 213 14.41 15.99 1.70
CA GLU A 213 13.57 14.91 2.21
C GLU A 213 13.58 14.83 3.74
N HIS A 214 14.77 14.94 4.36
CA HIS A 214 14.91 14.90 5.82
C HIS A 214 14.15 16.03 6.54
N VAL A 215 14.09 17.23 5.95
CA VAL A 215 13.36 18.37 6.51
C VAL A 215 11.85 18.12 6.42
N ARG A 216 11.37 17.61 5.29
CA ARG A 216 9.96 17.22 5.10
C ARG A 216 9.55 16.14 6.10
N GLU A 217 10.40 15.14 6.32
CA GLU A 217 10.19 14.08 7.30
C GLU A 217 10.16 14.59 8.75
N GLU A 218 11.01 15.57 9.11
CA GLU A 218 11.01 16.17 10.44
C GLU A 218 9.73 16.96 10.70
N LEU A 219 9.38 17.90 9.81
CA LEU A 219 8.17 18.73 9.94
C LEU A 219 6.90 17.87 9.92
N GLY A 220 6.84 16.91 9.01
CA GLY A 220 5.77 15.93 8.92
C GLY A 220 5.62 15.09 10.19
N SER A 221 6.73 14.71 10.83
CA SER A 221 6.71 14.01 12.12
C SER A 221 6.14 14.89 13.24
N ARG A 222 6.39 16.20 13.24
CA ARG A 222 5.82 17.13 14.22
C ARG A 222 4.31 17.25 14.06
N VAL A 223 3.83 17.41 12.82
CA VAL A 223 2.39 17.38 12.50
C VAL A 223 1.77 16.09 12.99
N ARG A 224 2.35 14.95 12.61
CA ARG A 224 1.86 13.63 13.00
C ARG A 224 1.74 13.50 14.51
N LEU A 225 2.77 13.89 15.27
CA LEU A 225 2.76 13.80 16.74
C LEU A 225 1.62 14.60 17.36
N GLN A 226 1.38 15.82 16.88
CA GLN A 226 0.33 16.68 17.41
C GLN A 226 -1.07 16.26 16.97
N PHE A 227 -1.20 15.66 15.79
CA PHE A 227 -2.50 15.30 15.23
C PHE A 227 -2.91 13.84 15.53
N MET A 228 -1.97 12.97 15.90
CA MET A 228 -2.22 11.54 16.18
C MET A 228 -3.38 11.27 17.16
N PRO A 229 -3.55 12.00 18.28
CA PRO A 229 -4.67 11.75 19.19
C PRO A 229 -6.05 11.84 18.52
N TYR A 230 -6.17 12.67 17.48
CA TYR A 230 -7.40 12.83 16.70
C TYR A 230 -7.53 11.77 15.60
N LEU A 231 -6.41 11.37 14.97
CA LEU A 231 -6.39 10.29 13.97
C LEU A 231 -6.91 8.98 14.55
N LEU A 232 -6.50 8.65 15.77
CA LEU A 232 -6.88 7.41 16.47
C LEU A 232 -8.36 7.38 16.91
N LEU A 233 -9.09 8.48 16.72
CA LEU A 233 -10.55 8.53 16.88
C LEU A 233 -11.28 8.13 15.60
N THR A 234 -10.64 8.20 14.44
CA THR A 234 -11.26 7.88 13.15
C THR A 234 -11.21 6.38 12.87
N ALA A 235 -12.15 5.84 12.10
CA ALA A 235 -12.04 4.47 11.61
C ALA A 235 -10.99 4.37 10.49
N SER A 236 -11.13 5.23 9.46
CA SER A 236 -10.37 5.13 8.22
C SER A 236 -8.90 5.48 8.42
N ALA A 237 -8.60 6.62 9.06
CA ALA A 237 -7.21 7.08 9.19
C ALA A 237 -6.42 6.27 10.22
N GLU A 238 -7.07 5.78 11.29
CA GLU A 238 -6.47 4.83 12.23
C GLU A 238 -6.04 3.56 11.49
N ARG A 239 -6.94 2.98 10.69
CA ARG A 239 -6.64 1.77 9.90
C ARG A 239 -5.49 1.98 8.93
N MET A 240 -5.51 3.07 8.16
CA MET A 240 -4.46 3.40 7.18
C MET A 240 -3.09 3.61 7.85
N PHE A 241 -3.08 4.12 9.08
CA PHE A 241 -1.84 4.32 9.85
C PHE A 241 -1.33 3.03 10.48
N VAL A 242 -2.20 2.27 11.15
CA VAL A 242 -1.86 1.02 11.84
C VAL A 242 -1.50 -0.08 10.85
N LYS A 243 -2.12 -0.08 9.66
CA LYS A 243 -1.89 -1.03 8.57
C LYS A 243 -2.00 -2.48 9.05
N PRO A 244 -3.19 -2.95 9.49
CA PRO A 244 -3.35 -4.29 10.08
C PRO A 244 -2.85 -5.43 9.18
N ARG A 245 -2.86 -5.23 7.85
CA ARG A 245 -2.39 -6.19 6.84
C ARG A 245 -0.99 -5.90 6.33
N GLY A 246 -0.27 -4.97 6.96
CA GLY A 246 1.04 -4.52 6.52
C GLY A 246 1.00 -3.65 5.26
N TYR A 247 -0.08 -2.93 4.96
CA TYR A 247 -0.10 -1.79 4.04
C TYR A 247 -1.37 -0.95 4.26
N ALA A 248 -1.37 0.31 3.82
CA ALA A 248 -2.44 1.26 4.14
C ALA A 248 -3.71 1.07 3.29
N GLY A 249 -3.53 0.82 1.99
CA GLY A 249 -4.61 0.65 1.01
C GLY A 249 -5.17 -0.76 0.94
N ASP A 250 -5.29 -1.45 2.08
CA ASP A 250 -5.84 -2.80 2.12
C ASP A 250 -7.33 -2.85 1.76
N PHE A 251 -7.86 -4.04 1.44
CA PHE A 251 -9.20 -4.15 0.87
C PHE A 251 -10.30 -3.57 1.77
N LEU A 252 -10.15 -3.62 3.10
CA LEU A 252 -11.09 -3.02 4.04
C LEU A 252 -10.92 -1.51 4.12
N SER A 253 -9.68 -0.99 4.06
CA SER A 253 -9.46 0.46 3.96
C SER A 253 -10.08 1.04 2.68
N ILE A 254 -9.99 0.31 1.57
CA ILE A 254 -10.61 0.69 0.31
C ILE A 254 -12.15 0.60 0.40
N GLU A 255 -12.68 -0.44 1.07
CA GLU A 255 -14.11 -0.57 1.33
C GLU A 255 -14.65 0.58 2.18
N GLU A 256 -13.97 0.95 3.28
CA GLU A 256 -14.32 2.09 4.13
C GLU A 256 -14.36 3.41 3.32
N ILE A 257 -13.38 3.60 2.40
CA ILE A 257 -13.39 4.74 1.49
C ILE A 257 -14.61 4.69 0.55
N TYR A 258 -14.97 3.53 0.02
CA TYR A 258 -16.14 3.36 -0.85
C TYR A 258 -17.47 3.60 -0.13
N GLU A 259 -17.61 3.13 1.11
CA GLU A 259 -18.80 3.37 1.93
C GLU A 259 -19.03 4.86 2.20
N ASN A 260 -17.94 5.64 2.28
CA ASN A 260 -17.97 7.10 2.40
C ASN A 260 -18.78 7.59 3.62
N ARG A 261 -18.72 6.86 4.72
CA ARG A 261 -19.41 7.20 5.97
C ARG A 261 -18.39 7.58 7.02
N GLY A 262 -18.56 8.75 7.64
CA GLY A 262 -17.73 9.16 8.77
C GLY A 262 -18.01 8.26 9.97
N GLN A 263 -17.01 7.51 10.40
CA GLN A 263 -17.07 6.56 11.51
C GLN A 263 -15.93 6.82 12.50
N GLY A 264 -16.10 6.38 13.75
CA GLY A 264 -15.05 6.56 14.75
C GLY A 264 -15.55 6.52 16.19
N LYS A 265 -14.63 6.86 17.10
CA LYS A 265 -14.82 6.88 18.55
C LYS A 265 -15.19 8.29 19.03
N GLY A 266 -16.08 8.36 20.03
CA GLY A 266 -16.51 9.63 20.61
C GLY A 266 -17.31 10.50 19.64
N HIS A 267 -17.50 11.77 19.98
CA HIS A 267 -18.29 12.69 19.15
C HIS A 267 -17.48 13.25 17.97
N LEU A 268 -16.17 13.47 18.15
CA LEU A 268 -15.30 13.98 17.10
C LEU A 268 -14.93 12.94 16.03
N GLY A 269 -14.78 11.66 16.40
CA GLY A 269 -14.30 10.62 15.49
C GLY A 269 -14.99 10.61 14.13
N PRO A 270 -16.33 10.48 14.07
CA PRO A 270 -17.09 10.54 12.81
C PRO A 270 -16.90 11.83 11.99
N VAL A 271 -16.73 12.98 12.64
CA VAL A 271 -16.56 14.28 11.97
C VAL A 271 -15.16 14.36 11.33
N ILE A 272 -14.13 13.95 12.07
CA ILE A 272 -12.74 13.98 11.58
C ILE A 272 -12.55 12.92 10.48
N ASP A 273 -13.12 11.73 10.65
CA ASP A 273 -13.09 10.67 9.65
C ASP A 273 -13.75 11.12 8.35
N ARG A 274 -14.87 11.84 8.44
CA ARG A 274 -15.49 12.47 7.27
C ARG A 274 -14.54 13.44 6.56
N CYS A 275 -13.78 14.25 7.30
CA CYS A 275 -12.79 15.16 6.72
C CYS A 275 -11.70 14.39 5.95
N PHE A 276 -11.23 13.25 6.47
CA PHE A 276 -10.29 12.37 5.75
C PHE A 276 -10.90 11.81 4.47
N LEU A 277 -12.13 11.33 4.54
CA LEU A 277 -12.85 10.78 3.39
C LEU A 277 -13.10 11.86 2.32
N ASP A 278 -13.17 13.14 2.67
CA ASP A 278 -13.34 14.24 1.73
C ASP A 278 -12.04 14.83 1.16
N LEU A 279 -10.88 14.28 1.54
CA LEU A 279 -9.60 14.58 0.90
C LEU A 279 -9.54 14.07 -0.54
N SER A 280 -8.76 14.76 -1.38
CA SER A 280 -8.62 14.46 -2.82
C SER A 280 -8.22 13.01 -3.08
N GLY A 281 -7.35 12.43 -2.23
CA GLY A 281 -6.92 11.04 -2.37
C GLY A 281 -8.08 10.05 -2.19
N ALA A 282 -8.90 10.22 -1.15
CA ALA A 282 -10.05 9.36 -0.88
C ALA A 282 -11.18 9.56 -1.91
N LYS A 283 -11.43 10.81 -2.32
CA LYS A 283 -12.35 11.11 -3.43
C LYS A 283 -11.92 10.42 -4.73
N ALA A 284 -10.63 10.47 -5.06
CA ALA A 284 -10.09 9.81 -6.24
C ALA A 284 -10.26 8.29 -6.19
N VAL A 285 -10.06 7.68 -5.02
CA VAL A 285 -10.34 6.25 -4.82
C VAL A 285 -11.81 5.94 -5.09
N ARG A 286 -12.76 6.74 -4.62
CA ARG A 286 -14.18 6.54 -4.94
C ARG A 286 -14.49 6.74 -6.42
N ASN A 287 -13.93 7.78 -7.04
CA ASN A 287 -14.22 8.10 -8.43
C ASN A 287 -13.68 7.04 -9.41
N ARG A 288 -12.54 6.39 -9.10
CA ARG A 288 -12.02 5.31 -9.96
C ARG A 288 -12.95 4.11 -10.09
N ARG A 289 -13.77 3.80 -9.06
CA ARG A 289 -14.78 2.74 -9.13
C ARG A 289 -15.72 2.97 -10.31
N GLY A 290 -16.28 4.18 -10.42
CA GLY A 290 -17.16 4.56 -11.53
C GLY A 290 -16.47 4.54 -12.90
N LEU A 291 -15.20 4.94 -12.97
CA LEU A 291 -14.42 4.88 -14.20
C LEU A 291 -14.21 3.43 -14.66
N LEU A 292 -13.83 2.52 -13.75
CA LEU A 292 -13.67 1.10 -14.04
C LEU A 292 -14.97 0.44 -14.49
N VAL A 293 -16.09 0.76 -13.84
CA VAL A 293 -17.43 0.33 -14.27
C VAL A 293 -17.67 0.71 -15.73
N GLU A 294 -17.40 1.96 -16.12
CA GLU A 294 -17.58 2.40 -17.51
C GLU A 294 -16.60 1.72 -18.47
N GLU A 295 -15.39 1.42 -18.04
CA GLU A 295 -14.41 0.69 -18.86
C GLU A 295 -14.76 -0.78 -19.09
N ILE A 296 -15.39 -1.44 -18.11
CA ILE A 296 -15.96 -2.77 -18.27
C ILE A 296 -17.15 -2.71 -19.25
N ARG A 297 -18.08 -1.75 -19.08
CA ARG A 297 -19.19 -1.53 -20.03
C ARG A 297 -18.70 -1.27 -21.45
N ARG A 298 -17.64 -0.46 -21.60
CA ARG A 298 -16.99 -0.18 -22.88
C ARG A 298 -16.43 -1.45 -23.51
N THR A 299 -15.84 -2.34 -22.72
CA THR A 299 -15.41 -3.67 -23.20
C THR A 299 -16.58 -4.46 -23.74
N CYS A 300 -17.71 -4.51 -23.01
CA CYS A 300 -18.93 -5.19 -23.47
C CYS A 300 -19.44 -4.64 -24.80
N ARG A 301 -19.45 -3.31 -24.99
CA ARG A 301 -19.87 -2.69 -26.26
C ARG A 301 -18.93 -3.03 -27.43
N GLY A 302 -17.64 -3.21 -27.15
CA GLY A 302 -16.64 -3.61 -28.15
C GLY A 302 -16.71 -5.09 -28.56
N VAL A 303 -17.49 -5.90 -27.85
CA VAL A 303 -17.66 -7.34 -28.11
C VAL A 303 -19.16 -7.61 -28.26
N PRO A 304 -19.75 -7.40 -29.45
CA PRO A 304 -21.21 -7.42 -29.61
C PRO A 304 -21.84 -8.80 -29.40
N GLU A 305 -21.09 -9.88 -29.62
CA GLU A 305 -21.54 -11.26 -29.45
C GLU A 305 -20.59 -12.05 -28.54
N GLY A 306 -21.15 -12.99 -27.77
CA GLY A 306 -20.37 -13.87 -26.91
C GLY A 306 -20.12 -13.33 -25.49
N LEU A 307 -19.36 -14.14 -24.75
CA LEU A 307 -18.98 -13.90 -23.36
C LEU A 307 -17.73 -13.03 -23.29
N VAL A 308 -17.82 -11.93 -22.56
CA VAL A 308 -16.72 -11.00 -22.29
C VAL A 308 -16.03 -11.42 -21.00
N ARG A 309 -14.72 -11.61 -21.10
CA ARG A 309 -13.86 -12.05 -20.00
C ARG A 309 -12.94 -10.93 -19.59
N PHE A 310 -12.91 -10.62 -18.31
CA PHE A 310 -11.96 -9.66 -17.79
C PHE A 310 -11.31 -10.12 -16.50
N THR A 311 -10.08 -9.66 -16.27
CA THR A 311 -9.30 -9.99 -15.09
C THR A 311 -8.94 -8.73 -14.28
N SER A 312 -9.18 -8.78 -12.98
CA SER A 312 -8.71 -7.78 -12.00
C SER A 312 -7.50 -8.33 -11.24
N LEU A 313 -6.37 -7.64 -11.32
CA LEU A 313 -5.12 -8.00 -10.64
C LEU A 313 -4.98 -7.19 -9.34
N ALA A 314 -4.89 -7.89 -8.20
CA ALA A 314 -5.01 -7.35 -6.85
C ALA A 314 -6.40 -6.72 -6.65
N CYS A 315 -7.41 -7.58 -6.72
CA CYS A 315 -8.81 -7.16 -6.85
C CYS A 315 -9.36 -6.43 -5.62
N GLY A 316 -8.79 -6.65 -4.43
CA GLY A 316 -9.30 -6.08 -3.19
C GLY A 316 -10.81 -6.38 -3.02
N PRO A 317 -11.66 -5.38 -2.69
CA PRO A 317 -13.10 -5.60 -2.48
C PRO A 317 -13.90 -5.76 -3.79
N ALA A 318 -13.29 -5.47 -4.95
CA ALA A 318 -13.87 -5.62 -6.29
C ALA A 318 -15.29 -5.03 -6.47
N GLU A 319 -15.60 -3.93 -5.79
CA GLU A 319 -16.91 -3.28 -5.82
C GLU A 319 -17.39 -2.91 -7.23
N GLU A 320 -16.47 -2.45 -8.09
CA GLU A 320 -16.76 -2.13 -9.49
C GLU A 320 -17.27 -3.33 -10.30
N VAL A 321 -16.88 -4.55 -9.91
CA VAL A 321 -17.33 -5.78 -10.57
C VAL A 321 -18.77 -6.08 -10.21
N PHE A 322 -19.11 -5.88 -8.93
CA PHE A 322 -20.47 -6.08 -8.46
C PHE A 322 -21.44 -5.04 -9.04
N ASP A 323 -21.00 -3.80 -9.24
CA ASP A 323 -21.81 -2.76 -9.88
C ASP A 323 -22.23 -3.15 -11.29
N VAL A 324 -21.29 -3.66 -12.10
CA VAL A 324 -21.59 -4.05 -13.48
C VAL A 324 -22.42 -5.33 -13.52
N LEU A 325 -22.12 -6.31 -12.65
CA LEU A 325 -22.85 -7.59 -12.61
C LEU A 325 -24.27 -7.46 -12.03
N GLN A 326 -24.63 -6.33 -11.42
CA GLN A 326 -26.01 -6.03 -11.07
C GLN A 326 -26.87 -5.64 -12.28
N GLU A 327 -26.28 -5.26 -13.41
CA GLU A 327 -27.00 -4.95 -14.64
C GLU A 327 -27.36 -6.24 -15.39
N PRO A 328 -28.65 -6.66 -15.44
CA PRO A 328 -29.01 -7.99 -15.96
C PRO A 328 -28.59 -8.22 -17.41
N ALA A 329 -28.62 -7.17 -18.24
CA ALA A 329 -28.21 -7.21 -19.64
C ALA A 329 -26.71 -7.52 -19.81
N LEU A 330 -25.86 -7.09 -18.87
CA LEU A 330 -24.42 -7.32 -18.91
C LEU A 330 -24.02 -8.59 -18.15
N ALA A 331 -24.66 -8.87 -17.03
CA ALA A 331 -24.35 -10.01 -16.16
C ALA A 331 -24.35 -11.35 -16.90
N SER A 332 -25.30 -11.55 -17.82
CA SER A 332 -25.39 -12.77 -18.63
C SER A 332 -24.20 -12.97 -19.57
N ARG A 333 -23.49 -11.87 -19.90
CA ARG A 333 -22.41 -11.81 -20.89
C ARG A 333 -21.04 -11.57 -20.27
N LEU A 334 -20.93 -11.43 -18.96
CA LEU A 334 -19.68 -11.14 -18.28
C LEU A 334 -19.19 -12.33 -17.47
N HIS A 335 -17.87 -12.50 -17.47
CA HIS A 335 -17.16 -13.39 -16.56
C HIS A 335 -15.91 -12.66 -16.04
N ALA A 336 -15.82 -12.49 -14.72
CA ALA A 336 -14.69 -11.84 -14.08
C ALA A 336 -13.76 -12.87 -13.44
N THR A 337 -12.45 -12.73 -13.66
CA THR A 337 -11.42 -13.42 -12.89
C THR A 337 -10.79 -12.43 -11.92
N LEU A 338 -10.87 -12.69 -10.62
CA LEU A 338 -10.39 -11.82 -9.56
C LEU A 338 -9.21 -12.49 -8.87
N ILE A 339 -8.04 -11.87 -9.00
CA ILE A 339 -6.78 -12.40 -8.48
C ILE A 339 -6.33 -11.53 -7.32
N ASP A 340 -6.08 -12.14 -6.17
CA ASP A 340 -5.50 -11.46 -5.02
C ASP A 340 -4.56 -12.41 -4.25
N ILE A 341 -3.60 -11.84 -3.52
CA ILE A 341 -2.75 -12.62 -2.62
C ILE A 341 -3.45 -12.83 -1.27
N ASP A 342 -4.34 -11.93 -0.90
CA ASP A 342 -5.04 -11.93 0.39
C ASP A 342 -6.30 -12.79 0.34
N GLU A 343 -6.26 -13.98 0.95
CA GLU A 343 -7.43 -14.86 1.04
C GLU A 343 -8.62 -14.21 1.77
N GLN A 344 -8.39 -13.26 2.66
CA GLN A 344 -9.51 -12.58 3.34
C GLN A 344 -10.22 -11.61 2.39
N ALA A 345 -9.50 -10.98 1.44
CA ALA A 345 -10.13 -10.19 0.38
C ALA A 345 -10.97 -11.10 -0.53
N LEU A 346 -10.43 -12.26 -0.92
CA LEU A 346 -11.15 -13.22 -1.74
C LEU A 346 -12.36 -13.83 -1.01
N SER A 347 -12.26 -14.11 0.30
CA SER A 347 -13.41 -14.56 1.10
C SER A 347 -14.49 -13.49 1.18
N PHE A 348 -14.12 -12.23 1.38
CA PHE A 348 -15.04 -11.09 1.37
C PHE A 348 -15.82 -11.00 0.04
N VAL A 349 -15.11 -11.09 -1.09
CA VAL A 349 -15.73 -11.12 -2.43
C VAL A 349 -16.61 -12.36 -2.60
N ARG A 350 -16.16 -13.54 -2.16
CA ARG A 350 -16.89 -14.82 -2.26
C ARG A 350 -18.23 -14.77 -1.52
N GLU A 351 -18.24 -14.26 -0.29
CA GLU A 351 -19.46 -14.13 0.52
C GLU A 351 -20.47 -13.20 -0.16
N ARG A 352 -20.02 -12.05 -0.64
CA ARG A 352 -20.86 -11.10 -1.37
C ARG A 352 -21.40 -11.67 -2.68
N ALA A 353 -20.58 -12.43 -3.41
CA ALA A 353 -20.99 -13.11 -4.64
C ALA A 353 -22.08 -14.17 -4.38
N VAL A 354 -21.98 -14.92 -3.29
CA VAL A 354 -23.02 -15.88 -2.87
C VAL A 354 -24.31 -15.15 -2.51
N GLN A 355 -24.22 -14.10 -1.68
CA GLN A 355 -25.39 -13.30 -1.27
C GLN A 355 -26.14 -12.69 -2.45
N ARG A 356 -25.43 -12.33 -3.53
CA ARG A 356 -26.01 -11.72 -4.73
C ARG A 356 -26.32 -12.71 -5.86
N GLY A 357 -26.07 -14.02 -5.67
CA GLY A 357 -26.32 -15.04 -6.70
C GLY A 357 -25.38 -14.94 -7.92
N LEU A 358 -24.18 -14.38 -7.75
CA LEU A 358 -23.23 -14.08 -8.83
C LEU A 358 -22.04 -15.05 -8.89
N ARG A 359 -22.05 -16.12 -8.08
CA ARG A 359 -20.91 -17.05 -7.96
C ARG A 359 -20.46 -17.64 -9.30
N GLU A 360 -21.38 -17.96 -10.20
CA GLU A 360 -21.06 -18.56 -11.51
C GLU A 360 -20.42 -17.57 -12.49
N ARG A 361 -20.45 -16.27 -12.17
CA ARG A 361 -19.87 -15.19 -13.00
C ARG A 361 -18.46 -14.80 -12.57
N LEU A 362 -17.96 -15.39 -11.50
CA LEU A 362 -16.68 -15.05 -10.89
C LEU A 362 -15.78 -16.28 -10.80
N THR A 363 -14.51 -16.09 -11.13
CA THR A 363 -13.41 -16.99 -10.76
C THR A 363 -12.54 -16.25 -9.76
N LEU A 364 -12.32 -16.82 -8.58
CA LEU A 364 -11.49 -16.23 -7.52
C LEU A 364 -10.19 -17.03 -7.41
N GLU A 365 -9.05 -16.36 -7.54
CA GLU A 365 -7.74 -17.01 -7.58
C GLU A 365 -6.82 -16.41 -6.52
N GLN A 366 -6.46 -17.21 -5.51
CA GLN A 366 -5.46 -16.81 -4.52
C GLN A 366 -4.06 -17.00 -5.10
N GLN A 367 -3.46 -15.92 -5.61
CA GLN A 367 -2.16 -15.97 -6.27
C GLN A 367 -1.26 -14.80 -5.88
N ASN A 368 0.04 -15.09 -5.82
CA ASN A 368 1.05 -14.06 -5.71
C ASN A 368 1.38 -13.52 -7.11
N LEU A 369 0.98 -12.29 -7.40
CA LEU A 369 1.23 -11.64 -8.70
C LEU A 369 2.72 -11.48 -9.01
N ILE A 370 3.59 -11.42 -7.99
CA ILE A 370 5.05 -11.45 -8.20
C ILE A 370 5.46 -12.78 -8.83
N TYR A 371 4.98 -13.89 -8.28
CA TYR A 371 5.30 -15.22 -8.78
C TYR A 371 4.70 -15.51 -10.15
N LEU A 372 3.50 -14.99 -10.43
CA LEU A 372 2.91 -15.05 -11.77
C LEU A 372 3.70 -14.22 -12.78
N ALA A 373 4.07 -12.98 -12.43
CA ALA A 373 4.79 -12.07 -13.32
C ALA A 373 6.20 -12.57 -13.69
N VAL A 374 6.90 -13.22 -12.76
CA VAL A 374 8.23 -13.81 -13.02
C VAL A 374 8.18 -15.25 -13.55
N GLY A 375 6.98 -15.81 -13.72
CA GLY A 375 6.79 -17.16 -14.26
C GLY A 375 7.10 -18.32 -13.30
N ARG A 376 7.25 -18.04 -12.00
CA ARG A 376 7.43 -19.07 -10.95
C ARG A 376 6.15 -19.89 -10.78
N HIS A 377 5.00 -19.22 -10.83
CA HIS A 377 3.69 -19.86 -10.84
C HIS A 377 3.05 -19.67 -12.23
N ARG A 378 2.16 -20.59 -12.59
CA ARG A 378 1.36 -20.50 -13.81
C ARG A 378 -0.11 -20.56 -13.44
N LEU A 379 -0.87 -19.62 -13.97
CA LEU A 379 -2.32 -19.61 -13.91
C LEU A 379 -2.82 -19.63 -15.35
N GLU A 380 -3.47 -20.71 -15.74
CA GLU A 380 -4.06 -20.84 -17.07
C GLU A 380 -5.44 -20.18 -17.07
N LEU A 381 -5.58 -19.13 -17.87
CA LEU A 381 -6.84 -18.44 -18.08
C LEU A 381 -7.20 -18.48 -19.56
N PRO A 382 -8.49 -18.52 -19.91
CA PRO A 382 -8.91 -18.25 -21.28
C PRO A 382 -8.47 -16.84 -21.71
N PRO A 383 -8.33 -16.56 -23.02
CA PRO A 383 -7.96 -15.23 -23.48
C PRO A 383 -8.92 -14.14 -22.96
N GLN A 384 -8.35 -13.06 -22.46
CA GLN A 384 -9.08 -11.97 -21.80
C GLN A 384 -9.33 -10.80 -22.76
N ASP A 385 -10.52 -10.18 -22.66
CA ASP A 385 -10.88 -8.94 -23.35
C ASP A 385 -10.31 -7.71 -22.65
N LEU A 386 -10.24 -7.76 -21.32
CA LEU A 386 -9.74 -6.69 -20.47
C LEU A 386 -8.93 -7.28 -19.32
N VAL A 387 -7.77 -6.72 -19.04
CA VAL A 387 -7.04 -6.92 -17.79
C VAL A 387 -6.85 -5.54 -17.17
N TYR A 388 -7.09 -5.39 -15.88
CA TYR A 388 -6.78 -4.15 -15.18
C TYR A 388 -6.13 -4.38 -13.82
N SER A 389 -5.39 -3.38 -13.38
CA SER A 389 -4.86 -3.28 -12.02
C SER A 389 -4.88 -1.83 -11.57
N VAL A 390 -5.46 -1.58 -10.40
CA VAL A 390 -5.52 -0.25 -9.78
C VAL A 390 -5.05 -0.35 -8.34
N GLY A 391 -4.22 0.59 -7.90
CA GLY A 391 -3.70 0.56 -6.52
C GLY A 391 -2.47 -0.32 -6.32
N LEU A 392 -2.25 -1.35 -7.15
CA LEU A 392 -1.10 -2.25 -7.00
C LEU A 392 0.23 -1.58 -7.38
N ILE A 393 0.29 -0.99 -8.58
CA ILE A 393 1.55 -0.46 -9.12
C ILE A 393 2.07 0.76 -8.35
N ASP A 394 1.22 1.36 -7.51
CA ASP A 394 1.61 2.41 -6.56
C ASP A 394 2.67 1.93 -5.55
N TYR A 395 2.84 0.63 -5.36
CA TYR A 395 3.79 0.06 -4.39
C TYR A 395 5.07 -0.50 -5.01
N PHE A 396 5.12 -0.63 -6.34
CA PHE A 396 6.19 -1.35 -7.01
C PHE A 396 7.00 -0.47 -7.96
N ASN A 397 8.29 -0.81 -8.11
CA ASN A 397 9.20 -0.15 -9.04
C ASN A 397 8.88 -0.54 -10.50
N ASP A 398 9.50 0.17 -11.44
CA ASP A 398 9.26 0.01 -12.87
C ASP A 398 9.62 -1.40 -13.36
N ALA A 399 10.71 -1.96 -12.84
CA ALA A 399 11.14 -3.33 -13.10
C ALA A 399 10.04 -4.38 -12.87
N PHE A 400 9.37 -4.33 -11.72
CA PHE A 400 8.24 -5.23 -11.46
C PHE A 400 7.04 -4.90 -12.33
N VAL A 401 6.72 -3.62 -12.51
CA VAL A 401 5.56 -3.19 -13.31
C VAL A 401 5.68 -3.69 -14.75
N LEU A 402 6.87 -3.67 -15.35
CA LEU A 402 7.11 -4.24 -16.69
C LEU A 402 6.81 -5.74 -16.75
N LYS A 403 7.26 -6.52 -15.77
CA LYS A 403 6.97 -7.97 -15.70
C LYS A 403 5.47 -8.24 -15.53
N LEU A 404 4.79 -7.43 -14.72
CA LEU A 404 3.33 -7.50 -14.54
C LEU A 404 2.58 -7.18 -15.85
N MET A 405 3.03 -6.15 -16.58
CA MET A 405 2.47 -5.77 -17.89
C MET A 405 2.66 -6.87 -18.92
N ASP A 406 3.83 -7.51 -18.95
CA ASP A 406 4.13 -8.63 -19.85
C ASP A 406 3.28 -9.87 -19.55
N TYR A 407 3.06 -10.15 -18.26
CA TYR A 407 2.12 -11.17 -17.82
C TYR A 407 0.69 -10.85 -18.27
N ALA A 408 0.20 -9.64 -18.01
CA ALA A 408 -1.12 -9.20 -18.45
C ALA A 408 -1.27 -9.23 -19.98
N HIS A 409 -0.24 -8.82 -20.72
CA HIS A 409 -0.19 -8.90 -22.18
C HIS A 409 -0.33 -10.35 -22.68
N ALA A 410 0.25 -11.33 -21.98
CA ALA A 410 0.10 -12.74 -22.33
C ALA A 410 -1.33 -13.26 -22.13
N LEU A 411 -2.07 -12.75 -21.14
CA LEU A 411 -3.47 -13.11 -20.88
C LEU A 411 -4.44 -12.54 -21.93
N LEU A 412 -4.12 -11.40 -22.53
CA LEU A 412 -5.01 -10.71 -23.47
C LEU A 412 -5.10 -11.44 -24.82
N ARG A 413 -6.30 -11.46 -25.41
CA ARG A 413 -6.45 -11.76 -26.84
C ARG A 413 -5.98 -10.59 -27.71
N PRO A 414 -5.68 -10.79 -29.02
CA PRO A 414 -5.53 -9.67 -29.95
C PRO A 414 -6.76 -8.75 -29.91
N GLY A 415 -6.52 -7.44 -29.80
CA GLY A 415 -7.56 -6.42 -29.57
C GLY A 415 -8.02 -6.25 -28.12
N GLY A 416 -7.58 -7.10 -27.19
CA GLY A 416 -7.82 -6.94 -25.75
C GLY A 416 -7.05 -5.76 -25.15
N ARG A 417 -7.48 -5.26 -23.99
CA ARG A 417 -6.95 -4.03 -23.37
C ARG A 417 -6.32 -4.29 -22.00
N LEU A 418 -5.18 -3.65 -21.72
CA LEU A 418 -4.65 -3.50 -20.36
C LEU A 418 -4.93 -2.09 -19.87
N ILE A 419 -5.45 -1.96 -18.64
CA ILE A 419 -5.61 -0.70 -17.92
C ILE A 419 -4.80 -0.74 -16.61
N LEU A 420 -3.91 0.23 -16.42
CA LEU A 420 -3.18 0.42 -15.16
C LEU A 420 -3.55 1.77 -14.53
N GLY A 421 -3.97 1.74 -13.27
CA GLY A 421 -4.22 2.95 -12.47
C GLY A 421 -3.05 3.27 -11.55
N ASN A 422 -2.67 4.55 -11.47
CA ASN A 422 -1.64 5.02 -10.55
C ASN A 422 -1.98 6.40 -9.95
N PHE A 423 -1.52 6.67 -8.73
CA PHE A 423 -1.61 8.02 -8.15
C PHE A 423 -0.66 9.00 -8.84
N HIS A 424 -1.22 10.10 -9.36
CA HIS A 424 -0.45 11.16 -10.00
C HIS A 424 0.27 12.07 -8.98
N PRO A 425 1.44 12.65 -9.29
CA PRO A 425 2.15 13.55 -8.38
C PRO A 425 1.41 14.85 -8.00
N VAL A 426 0.31 15.21 -8.70
CA VAL A 426 -0.50 16.39 -8.38
C VAL A 426 -1.42 16.20 -7.16
N ASN A 427 -1.48 15.01 -6.58
CA ASN A 427 -2.32 14.71 -5.43
C ASN A 427 -2.09 15.68 -4.26
N SER A 428 -3.06 16.55 -3.98
CA SER A 428 -3.00 17.49 -2.85
C SER A 428 -3.06 16.83 -1.48
N SER A 429 -3.45 15.56 -1.40
CA SER A 429 -3.46 14.79 -0.15
C SER A 429 -2.13 14.07 0.12
N ARG A 430 -1.15 14.18 -0.79
CA ARG A 430 0.08 13.38 -0.76
C ARG A 430 0.87 13.57 0.53
N ALA A 431 1.07 14.79 1.00
CA ALA A 431 1.82 15.03 2.24
C ALA A 431 1.14 14.44 3.48
N ILE A 432 -0.19 14.49 3.58
CA ILE A 432 -0.91 13.80 4.67
C ILE A 432 -0.68 12.29 4.57
N MET A 433 -0.85 11.71 3.38
CA MET A 433 -0.62 10.28 3.16
C MET A 433 0.80 9.89 3.57
N GLU A 434 1.82 10.53 3.02
CA GLU A 434 3.22 10.15 3.22
C GLU A 434 3.74 10.45 4.63
N HIS A 435 3.46 11.63 5.16
CA HIS A 435 4.11 12.10 6.38
C HIS A 435 3.28 11.88 7.65
N VAL A 436 1.95 11.93 7.53
CA VAL A 436 1.05 11.74 8.67
C VAL A 436 0.63 10.28 8.80
N LEU A 437 0.24 9.62 7.71
CA LEU A 437 -0.21 8.23 7.72
C LEU A 437 0.91 7.20 7.44
N ASP A 438 2.13 7.66 7.12
CA ASP A 438 3.23 6.81 6.63
C ASP A 438 2.82 5.96 5.41
N TRP A 439 1.89 6.46 4.61
CA TRP A 439 1.41 5.86 3.37
C TRP A 439 2.22 6.42 2.19
N LYS A 440 3.41 5.84 2.00
CA LYS A 440 4.31 6.20 0.88
C LYS A 440 3.96 5.39 -0.38
N LEU A 441 3.71 6.09 -1.49
CA LEU A 441 3.40 5.53 -2.80
C LEU A 441 4.44 5.97 -3.84
N ILE A 442 4.58 5.19 -4.91
CA ILE A 442 5.29 5.55 -6.13
C ILE A 442 4.29 6.21 -7.07
N HIS A 443 4.38 7.53 -7.14
CA HIS A 443 3.57 8.33 -8.04
C HIS A 443 4.20 8.38 -9.44
N ARG A 444 3.37 8.32 -10.48
CA ARG A 444 3.80 8.35 -11.88
C ARG A 444 3.02 9.38 -12.67
N THR A 445 3.76 10.07 -13.52
CA THR A 445 3.29 10.99 -14.55
C THR A 445 2.82 10.25 -15.79
N GLU A 446 2.15 10.98 -16.68
CA GLU A 446 1.76 10.52 -18.02
C GLU A 446 2.95 10.00 -18.81
N ASP A 447 4.07 10.73 -18.80
CA ASP A 447 5.30 10.37 -19.51
C ASP A 447 5.93 9.08 -18.95
N GLU A 448 5.89 8.90 -17.63
CA GLU A 448 6.32 7.64 -16.99
C GLU A 448 5.45 6.47 -17.42
N MET A 449 4.13 6.65 -17.44
CA MET A 449 3.21 5.61 -17.92
C MET A 449 3.44 5.29 -19.40
N HIS A 450 3.64 6.30 -20.26
CA HIS A 450 3.97 6.10 -21.66
C HIS A 450 5.28 5.31 -21.84
N ARG A 451 6.32 5.64 -21.07
CA ARG A 451 7.61 4.92 -21.10
C ARG A 451 7.45 3.46 -20.67
N LEU A 452 6.68 3.17 -19.62
CA LEU A 452 6.41 1.81 -19.17
C LEU A 452 5.72 0.97 -20.25
N PHE A 453 4.69 1.51 -20.90
CA PHE A 453 4.02 0.79 -21.99
C PHE A 453 4.96 0.59 -23.19
N ALA A 454 5.77 1.58 -23.54
CA ALA A 454 6.74 1.48 -24.61
C ALA A 454 7.83 0.41 -24.35
N ALA A 455 8.24 0.25 -23.09
CA ALA A 455 9.26 -0.70 -22.66
C ALA A 455 8.71 -2.13 -22.39
N SER A 456 7.40 -2.30 -22.25
CA SER A 456 6.76 -3.62 -22.09
C SER A 456 6.53 -4.32 -23.44
N LYS A 457 5.99 -5.54 -23.43
CA LYS A 457 5.61 -6.29 -24.65
C LYS A 457 4.58 -5.61 -25.55
N PHE A 458 3.91 -4.54 -25.08
CA PHE A 458 3.10 -3.70 -25.96
C PHE A 458 3.97 -2.94 -26.98
N GLY A 459 5.23 -2.61 -26.65
CA GLY A 459 6.22 -2.03 -27.55
C GLY A 459 5.87 -0.63 -28.07
N ARG A 460 4.94 0.07 -27.39
CA ARG A 460 4.46 1.41 -27.78
C ARG A 460 3.92 2.19 -26.58
N PRO A 461 3.88 3.53 -26.63
CA PRO A 461 3.20 4.33 -25.62
C PRO A 461 1.72 3.96 -25.48
N CYS A 462 1.12 4.26 -24.32
CA CYS A 462 -0.31 4.11 -24.05
C CYS A 462 -1.18 4.60 -25.21
N THR A 463 -2.22 3.85 -25.57
CA THR A 463 -3.23 4.27 -26.56
C THR A 463 -4.18 5.33 -26.03
N ARG A 464 -4.38 5.35 -24.70
CA ARG A 464 -5.23 6.35 -24.04
C ARG A 464 -4.76 6.58 -22.61
N LEU A 465 -4.83 7.84 -22.18
CA LEU A 465 -4.73 8.25 -20.78
C LEU A 465 -6.04 8.91 -20.36
N GLN A 466 -6.44 8.70 -19.12
CA GLN A 466 -7.62 9.33 -18.53
C GLN A 466 -7.39 9.59 -17.05
N PHE A 467 -7.97 10.66 -16.53
CA PHE A 467 -8.05 10.91 -15.10
C PHE A 467 -9.48 10.71 -14.60
N GLU A 468 -9.60 10.30 -13.34
CA GLU A 468 -10.85 10.47 -12.60
C GLU A 468 -11.12 11.95 -12.27
N ALA A 469 -12.31 12.27 -11.77
CA ALA A 469 -12.80 13.65 -11.66
C ALA A 469 -11.95 14.60 -10.79
N GLU A 470 -11.19 14.09 -9.82
CA GLU A 470 -10.27 14.89 -8.97
C GLU A 470 -8.89 15.10 -9.63
N GLY A 471 -8.60 14.44 -10.75
CA GLY A 471 -7.28 14.54 -11.41
C GLY A 471 -6.14 13.85 -10.65
N VAL A 472 -6.44 12.99 -9.68
CA VAL A 472 -5.46 12.38 -8.78
C VAL A 472 -5.10 10.97 -9.20
N ASN A 473 -6.04 10.17 -9.70
CA ASN A 473 -5.73 8.84 -10.25
C ASN A 473 -5.68 8.90 -11.78
N LEU A 474 -4.52 8.53 -12.33
CA LEU A 474 -4.25 8.39 -13.75
C LEU A 474 -4.48 6.94 -14.19
N PHE A 475 -5.23 6.77 -15.27
CA PHE A 475 -5.54 5.51 -15.92
C PHE A 475 -4.85 5.46 -17.27
N ALA A 476 -3.88 4.55 -17.41
CA ALA A 476 -3.16 4.31 -18.65
C ALA A 476 -3.65 3.02 -19.30
N GLU A 477 -4.02 3.12 -20.58
CA GLU A 477 -4.54 2.01 -21.36
C GLU A 477 -3.64 1.71 -22.56
N CYS A 478 -3.46 0.42 -22.86
CA CYS A 478 -2.98 -0.01 -24.16
C CYS A 478 -3.76 -1.22 -24.70
N VAL A 479 -3.97 -1.22 -26.02
CA VAL A 479 -4.58 -2.35 -26.76
C VAL A 479 -3.47 -3.31 -27.21
N LYS A 480 -3.71 -4.62 -27.11
CA LYS A 480 -2.83 -5.66 -27.66
C LYS A 480 -3.05 -5.76 -29.18
N ALA A 481 -1.95 -5.77 -29.94
CA ALA A 481 -1.98 -5.87 -31.40
C ALA A 481 -2.54 -7.21 -31.88
#